data_AF-A0A954EI65-F1
#
_entry.id   AF-A0A954EI65-F1
#
_cell.length_a   1.000
_cell.length_b   1.000
_cell.length_c   1.000
_cell.angle_alpha   90.00
_cell.angle_beta   90.00
_cell.angle_gamma   90.00
#
_symmetry.space_group_name_H-M   'P 1'
#
loop_
_entity.id
_entity.type
_entity.pdbx_description
1 polymer ?
#
loop_
_entity_poly.entity_id
_entity_poly.type
_entity_poly.pdbx_seq_one_letter_code
_entity_poly.pdbx_strand_id
1 'polypeptide(L)'
;MAKKKKSSPSRKYLSQSEFPGITLERAIQVAQSIWSNFKANKVQPQEVAQSLDLAPSSIAWRNLCSSSAAYGLTIGGYGADNIALTDIGRRIVAPIEEGEDRDAMIESILKPRIMREFYQKYNKAKFPSDEIAKNWLVSFGLPTTRTQEALNILKENAVFTGITHVNKAGAFVTLGNTVIKSVNKSDEISIPERFESAVFFSSPKENSLIPQA
;
A
#
# COMPACT_ATOMS: atom_id res chain seq x y z
N MET A 1 3.46 47.64 -25.52
CA MET A 1 3.99 46.34 -26.02
C MET A 1 3.96 45.32 -24.88
N ALA A 2 2.94 44.46 -24.82
CA ALA A 2 2.80 43.44 -23.77
C ALA A 2 3.55 42.15 -24.16
N LYS A 3 4.59 41.78 -23.40
CA LYS A 3 5.30 40.50 -23.56
C LYS A 3 4.46 39.38 -22.93
N LYS A 4 3.85 38.55 -23.77
CA LYS A 4 3.13 37.33 -23.38
C LYS A 4 4.14 36.30 -22.85
N LYS A 5 4.10 35.98 -21.55
CA LYS A 5 4.93 34.92 -20.94
C LYS A 5 4.52 33.56 -21.53
N LYS A 6 5.48 32.85 -22.14
CA LYS A 6 5.31 31.46 -22.57
C LYS A 6 5.19 30.58 -21.32
N SER A 7 4.07 29.87 -21.15
CA SER A 7 3.92 28.84 -20.13
C SER A 7 4.80 27.64 -20.48
N SER A 8 5.65 27.23 -19.53
CA SER A 8 6.44 26.00 -19.62
C SER A 8 5.53 24.76 -19.65
N PRO A 9 5.91 23.67 -20.34
CA PRO A 9 5.09 22.46 -20.41
C PRO A 9 4.87 21.88 -19.01
N SER A 10 3.61 21.60 -18.67
CA SER A 10 3.24 20.98 -17.40
C SER A 10 3.83 19.58 -17.31
N ARG A 11 4.71 19.37 -16.33
CA ARG A 11 5.32 18.07 -16.05
C ARG A 11 4.19 17.14 -15.59
N LYS A 12 3.84 16.10 -16.37
CA LYS A 12 2.88 15.07 -15.93
C LYS A 12 3.49 14.33 -14.74
N TYR A 13 2.98 14.60 -13.54
CA TYR A 13 3.32 13.83 -12.35
C TYR A 13 2.42 12.60 -12.34
N LEU A 14 3.01 11.42 -12.52
CA LEU A 14 2.31 10.16 -12.26
C LEU A 14 1.98 10.10 -10.77
N SER A 15 0.79 9.59 -10.46
CA SER A 15 0.40 9.38 -9.06
C SER A 15 1.27 8.30 -8.45
N GLN A 16 1.61 8.42 -7.17
CA GLN A 16 2.30 7.37 -6.41
C GLN A 16 1.49 6.05 -6.39
N SER A 17 0.16 6.12 -6.58
CA SER A 17 -0.69 4.95 -6.75
C SER A 17 -0.45 4.20 -8.08
N GLU A 18 0.13 4.86 -9.08
CA GLU A 18 0.44 4.24 -10.37
C GLU A 18 1.82 3.56 -10.36
N PHE A 19 2.80 4.16 -9.68
CA PHE A 19 4.14 3.61 -9.49
C PHE A 19 4.80 4.16 -8.20
N PRO A 20 5.03 3.32 -7.17
CA PRO A 20 5.73 3.72 -5.96
C PRO A 20 7.16 4.17 -6.24
N GLY A 21 7.57 5.29 -5.64
CA GLY A 21 8.95 5.78 -5.70
C GLY A 21 9.94 5.07 -4.77
N ILE A 22 9.50 4.08 -3.99
CA ILE A 22 10.32 3.32 -3.04
C ILE A 22 10.04 1.82 -3.22
N THR A 23 11.02 0.98 -2.94
CA THR A 23 10.88 -0.49 -2.98
C THR A 23 9.89 -1.02 -1.95
N LEU A 24 9.37 -2.22 -2.21
CA LEU A 24 8.48 -2.92 -1.30
C LEU A 24 9.17 -3.18 0.05
N GLU A 25 10.42 -3.65 0.03
CA GLU A 25 11.20 -3.94 1.24
C GLU A 25 11.24 -2.75 2.21
N ARG A 26 11.51 -1.55 1.68
CA ARG A 26 11.52 -0.33 2.50
C ARG A 26 10.11 0.04 2.94
N ALA A 27 9.11 -0.08 2.07
CA ALA A 27 7.73 0.23 2.43
C ALA A 27 7.16 -0.69 3.54
N ILE A 28 7.59 -1.96 3.60
CA ILE A 28 7.20 -2.92 4.64
C ILE A 28 7.60 -2.44 6.05
N GLN A 29 8.62 -1.61 6.19
CA GLN A 29 9.03 -1.05 7.49
C GLN A 29 7.90 -0.27 8.17
N VAL A 30 7.03 0.38 7.39
CA VAL A 30 5.83 1.06 7.92
C VAL A 30 4.88 0.03 8.55
N ALA A 31 4.61 -1.05 7.83
CA ALA A 31 3.74 -2.11 8.30
C ALA A 31 4.31 -2.81 9.55
N GLN A 32 5.62 -3.09 9.54
CA GLN A 32 6.33 -3.69 10.68
C GLN A 32 6.26 -2.81 11.92
N SER A 33 6.42 -1.50 11.76
CA SER A 33 6.31 -0.57 12.88
C SER A 33 4.89 -0.55 13.46
N ILE A 34 3.86 -0.49 12.61
CA ILE A 34 2.46 -0.51 13.06
C ILE A 34 2.16 -1.81 13.83
N TRP A 35 2.66 -2.95 13.34
CA TRP A 35 2.50 -4.23 14.02
C TRP A 35 3.20 -4.27 15.37
N SER A 36 4.50 -3.95 15.38
CA SER A 36 5.37 -4.16 16.55
C SER A 36 5.10 -3.16 17.67
N ASN A 37 4.85 -1.89 17.33
CA ASN A 37 4.72 -0.82 18.31
C ASN A 37 3.27 -0.56 18.73
N PHE A 38 2.30 -0.84 17.83
CA PHE A 38 0.91 -0.43 18.02
C PHE A 38 -0.09 -1.59 17.94
N LYS A 39 0.39 -2.84 17.83
CA LYS A 39 -0.44 -4.06 17.80
C LYS A 39 -1.56 -4.04 16.75
N ALA A 40 -1.27 -3.46 15.58
CA ALA A 40 -2.24 -3.29 14.47
C ALA A 40 -3.47 -2.42 14.76
N ASN A 41 -3.42 -1.57 15.79
CA ASN A 41 -4.46 -0.56 16.01
C ASN A 41 -4.42 0.52 14.92
N LYS A 42 -5.47 1.35 14.87
CA LYS A 42 -5.44 2.61 14.11
C LYS A 42 -4.47 3.56 14.82
N VAL A 43 -3.48 4.05 14.09
CA VAL A 43 -2.38 4.89 14.63
C VAL A 43 -2.35 6.22 13.91
N GLN A 44 -2.00 7.29 14.60
CA GLN A 44 -1.78 8.57 13.94
C GLN A 44 -0.51 8.50 13.07
N PRO A 45 -0.50 9.05 11.84
CA PRO A 45 0.68 9.03 10.97
C PRO A 45 1.95 9.58 11.63
N GLN A 46 1.79 10.56 12.53
CA GLN A 46 2.91 11.20 13.21
C GLN A 46 3.62 10.25 14.17
N GLU A 47 2.87 9.41 14.89
CA GLU A 47 3.42 8.41 15.82
C GLU A 47 4.17 7.32 15.05
N VAL A 48 3.63 6.89 13.90
CA VAL A 48 4.32 5.91 13.03
C VAL A 48 5.63 6.50 12.49
N ALA A 49 5.65 7.77 12.07
CA ALA A 49 6.88 8.42 11.62
C ALA A 49 7.95 8.44 12.73
N GLN A 50 7.56 8.81 13.95
CA GLN A 50 8.46 8.87 15.12
C GLN A 50 9.03 7.49 15.47
N SER A 51 8.21 6.44 15.41
CA SER A 51 8.67 5.06 15.66
C SER A 51 9.68 4.52 14.65
N LEU A 52 9.83 5.20 13.50
CA LEU A 52 10.81 4.91 12.46
C LEU A 52 11.99 5.91 12.47
N ASP A 53 12.10 6.73 13.53
CA ASP A 53 13.09 7.81 13.66
C ASP A 53 13.03 8.82 12.49
N LEU A 54 11.84 9.05 11.93
CA LEU A 54 11.61 9.99 10.85
C LEU A 54 10.76 11.18 11.32
N ALA A 55 11.11 12.38 10.86
CA ALA A 55 10.26 13.54 11.07
C ALA A 55 8.95 13.42 10.26
N PRO A 56 7.76 13.65 10.85
CA PRO A 56 6.48 13.60 10.14
C PRO A 56 6.35 14.58 8.96
N SER A 57 7.16 15.64 8.95
CA SER A 57 7.22 16.63 7.88
C SER A 57 8.24 16.29 6.78
N SER A 58 9.04 15.23 6.96
CA SER A 58 10.11 14.87 6.03
C SER A 58 9.56 14.29 4.72
N ILE A 59 10.27 14.55 3.62
CA ILE A 59 9.96 13.95 2.32
C ILE A 59 10.16 12.43 2.36
N ALA A 60 11.16 11.95 3.10
CA ALA A 60 11.42 10.53 3.30
C ALA A 60 10.20 9.83 3.90
N TRP A 61 9.63 10.35 4.99
CA TRP A 61 8.40 9.82 5.59
C TRP A 61 7.23 9.82 4.63
N ARG A 62 6.97 10.96 3.94
CA ARG A 62 5.86 11.05 2.98
C ARG A 62 5.98 10.01 1.87
N ASN A 63 7.17 9.86 1.29
CA ASN A 63 7.40 8.88 0.22
C ASN A 63 7.24 7.44 0.73
N LEU A 64 7.73 7.15 1.95
CA LEU A 64 7.64 5.82 2.56
C LEU A 64 6.18 5.43 2.81
N CYS A 65 5.43 6.32 3.46
CA CYS A 65 4.02 6.12 3.76
C CYS A 65 3.16 6.05 2.49
N SER A 66 3.40 6.93 1.51
CA SER A 66 2.70 6.87 0.22
C SER A 66 3.00 5.57 -0.54
N SER A 67 4.24 5.07 -0.50
CA SER A 67 4.60 3.80 -1.15
C SER A 67 3.97 2.61 -0.41
N SER A 68 3.95 2.61 0.92
CA SER A 68 3.26 1.61 1.74
C SER A 68 1.76 1.51 1.37
N ALA A 69 1.08 2.64 1.23
CA ALA A 69 -0.30 2.68 0.77
C ALA A 69 -0.46 2.17 -0.67
N ALA A 70 0.46 2.53 -1.58
CA ALA A 70 0.41 2.10 -2.99
C ALA A 70 0.65 0.60 -3.18
N TYR A 71 1.49 -0.03 -2.36
CA TYR A 71 1.64 -1.50 -2.29
C TYR A 71 0.48 -2.19 -1.56
N GLY A 72 -0.50 -1.43 -1.06
CA GLY A 72 -1.64 -1.95 -0.33
C GLY A 72 -1.31 -2.53 1.04
N LEU A 73 -0.21 -2.10 1.68
CA LEU A 73 0.20 -2.54 3.02
C LEU A 73 -0.60 -1.84 4.12
N THR A 74 -0.96 -0.58 3.88
CA THR A 74 -1.64 0.27 4.84
C THR A 74 -2.86 0.96 4.22
N ILE A 75 -3.89 1.14 5.05
CA ILE A 75 -5.03 2.02 4.78
C ILE A 75 -4.68 3.39 5.35
N GLY A 76 -4.89 4.44 4.55
CA GLY A 76 -4.49 5.79 4.92
C GLY A 76 -3.04 6.09 4.52
N GLY A 77 -2.78 7.37 4.26
CA GLY A 77 -1.46 7.90 3.92
C GLY A 77 -1.00 8.91 4.96
N TYR A 78 0.08 9.64 4.65
CA TYR A 78 0.70 10.58 5.59
C TYR A 78 -0.24 11.70 6.07
N GLY A 79 -1.28 12.02 5.30
CA GLY A 79 -2.27 13.06 5.61
C GLY A 79 -3.63 12.53 6.04
N ALA A 80 -3.76 11.22 6.29
CA ALA A 80 -4.99 10.64 6.85
C ALA A 80 -5.04 10.86 8.36
N ASP A 81 -6.24 10.89 8.95
CA ASP A 81 -6.38 11.00 10.41
C ASP A 81 -5.74 9.80 11.12
N ASN A 82 -5.84 8.62 10.50
CA ASN A 82 -5.29 7.39 11.01
C ASN A 82 -4.73 6.53 9.88
N ILE A 83 -3.71 5.74 10.20
CA ILE A 83 -3.15 4.68 9.37
C ILE A 83 -3.40 3.34 10.07
N ALA A 84 -3.77 2.33 9.30
CA ALA A 84 -3.96 0.97 9.78
C ALA A 84 -3.36 -0.04 8.80
N LEU A 85 -3.05 -1.25 9.28
CA LEU A 85 -2.65 -2.36 8.41
C LEU A 85 -3.84 -2.87 7.59
N THR A 86 -3.59 -3.20 6.33
CA THR A 86 -4.49 -4.03 5.53
C THR A 86 -4.28 -5.52 5.85
N ASP A 87 -5.14 -6.38 5.33
CA ASP A 87 -4.95 -7.83 5.43
C ASP A 87 -3.63 -8.28 4.76
N ILE A 88 -3.23 -7.65 3.65
CA ILE A 88 -1.97 -7.97 2.97
C ILE A 88 -0.78 -7.54 3.81
N GLY A 89 -0.81 -6.32 4.35
CA GLY A 89 0.23 -5.82 5.25
C GLY A 89 0.37 -6.70 6.49
N ARG A 90 -0.74 -7.17 7.06
CA ARG A 90 -0.75 -8.11 8.20
C ARG A 90 -0.10 -9.45 7.82
N ARG A 91 -0.49 -10.06 6.69
CA ARG A 91 0.09 -11.33 6.23
C ARG A 91 1.59 -11.27 5.97
N ILE A 92 2.11 -10.11 5.56
CA ILE A 92 3.55 -9.90 5.37
C ILE A 92 4.30 -9.85 6.70
N VAL A 93 3.75 -9.19 7.73
CA VAL A 93 4.47 -8.93 8.99
C VAL A 93 4.18 -9.93 10.10
N ALA A 94 3.05 -10.64 10.00
CA ALA A 94 2.59 -11.63 10.96
C ALA A 94 1.88 -12.78 10.21
N PRO A 95 2.61 -13.55 9.37
CA PRO A 95 2.05 -14.72 8.70
C PRO A 95 1.65 -15.80 9.72
N ILE A 96 0.56 -16.49 9.43
CA ILE A 96 0.07 -17.63 10.22
C ILE A 96 0.32 -18.97 9.54
N GLU A 97 0.56 -18.95 8.23
CA GLU A 97 0.87 -20.13 7.42
C GLU A 97 2.23 -19.96 6.71
N GLU A 98 2.90 -21.08 6.45
CA GLU A 98 4.17 -21.08 5.74
C GLU A 98 3.97 -20.63 4.27
N GLY A 99 4.75 -19.63 3.84
CA GLY A 99 4.67 -19.06 2.49
C GLY A 99 3.60 -17.98 2.30
N GLU A 100 2.77 -17.72 3.31
CA GLU A 100 1.73 -16.67 3.26
C GLU A 100 2.33 -15.26 3.08
N ASP A 101 3.47 -15.02 3.73
CA ASP A 101 4.24 -13.78 3.63
C ASP A 101 4.69 -13.53 2.18
N ARG A 102 5.24 -14.56 1.52
CA ARG A 102 5.69 -14.50 0.14
C ARG A 102 4.53 -14.23 -0.81
N ASP A 103 3.42 -14.94 -0.64
CA ASP A 103 2.23 -14.74 -1.48
C ASP A 103 1.65 -13.32 -1.31
N ALA A 104 1.64 -12.80 -0.07
CA ALA A 104 1.21 -11.45 0.21
C ALA A 104 2.18 -10.39 -0.37
N MET A 105 3.49 -10.64 -0.35
CA MET A 105 4.49 -9.78 -1.00
C MET A 105 4.30 -9.73 -2.52
N ILE A 106 4.06 -10.88 -3.16
CA ILE A 106 3.75 -10.95 -4.59
C ILE A 106 2.43 -10.21 -4.89
N GLU A 107 1.41 -10.37 -4.06
CA GLU A 107 0.16 -9.63 -4.21
C GLU A 107 0.39 -8.11 -4.10
N SER A 108 1.25 -7.67 -3.16
CA SER A 108 1.59 -6.26 -2.95
C SER A 108 2.26 -5.60 -4.15
N ILE A 109 3.26 -6.24 -4.78
CA ILE A 109 3.92 -5.68 -5.97
C ILE A 109 2.99 -5.60 -7.19
N LEU A 110 1.90 -6.35 -7.18
CA LEU A 110 0.86 -6.33 -8.20
C LEU A 110 -0.25 -5.30 -7.89
N LYS A 111 -0.24 -4.59 -6.75
CA LYS A 111 -1.20 -3.51 -6.48
C LYS A 111 -0.97 -2.28 -7.36
N PRO A 112 0.26 -1.73 -7.50
CA PRO A 112 0.49 -0.62 -8.41
C PRO A 112 0.22 -1.00 -9.87
N ARG A 113 -0.53 -0.17 -10.61
CA ARG A 113 -0.95 -0.50 -11.99
C ARG A 113 0.24 -0.81 -12.88
N ILE A 114 1.27 0.04 -12.90
CA ILE A 114 2.37 -0.08 -13.86
C ILE A 114 3.25 -1.30 -13.53
N MET A 115 3.48 -1.58 -12.25
CA MET A 115 4.23 -2.79 -11.83
C MET A 115 3.47 -4.06 -12.19
N ARG A 116 2.16 -4.09 -11.95
CA ARG A 116 1.29 -5.22 -12.31
C ARG A 116 1.38 -5.55 -13.80
N GLU A 117 1.16 -4.55 -14.65
CA GLU A 117 1.21 -4.70 -16.10
C GLU A 117 2.60 -5.18 -16.57
N PHE A 118 3.66 -4.67 -15.95
CA PHE A 118 5.03 -5.09 -16.26
C PHE A 118 5.25 -6.56 -15.93
N TYR A 119 4.99 -6.98 -14.69
CA TYR A 119 5.25 -8.35 -14.27
C TYR A 119 4.31 -9.36 -14.94
N GLN A 120 3.06 -8.99 -15.20
CA GLN A 120 2.13 -9.85 -15.95
C GLN A 120 2.59 -10.04 -17.39
N LYS A 121 3.06 -8.98 -18.06
CA LYS A 121 3.58 -9.06 -19.42
C LYS A 121 4.77 -10.02 -19.54
N TYR A 122 5.66 -10.04 -18.55
CA TYR A 122 6.85 -10.89 -18.56
C TYR A 122 6.70 -12.18 -17.74
N ASN A 123 5.50 -12.51 -17.28
CA ASN A 123 5.27 -13.74 -16.53
C ASN A 123 5.59 -14.97 -17.40
N LYS A 124 6.40 -15.89 -16.86
CA LYS A 124 6.97 -17.06 -17.55
C LYS A 124 7.86 -16.69 -18.74
N ALA A 125 8.36 -15.46 -18.79
CA ALA A 125 9.28 -14.97 -19.80
C ALA A 125 10.58 -14.48 -19.17
N LYS A 126 11.59 -14.28 -20.02
CA LYS A 126 12.84 -13.64 -19.61
C LYS A 126 12.57 -12.17 -19.26
N PHE A 127 13.17 -11.70 -18.17
CA PHE A 127 13.17 -10.29 -17.83
C PHE A 127 13.81 -9.50 -19.00
N PRO A 128 13.15 -8.45 -19.51
CA PRO A 128 13.63 -7.71 -20.67
C PRO A 128 14.99 -7.07 -20.43
N SER A 129 15.72 -6.72 -21.51
CA SER A 129 16.90 -5.87 -21.36
C SER A 129 16.53 -4.51 -20.77
N ASP A 130 17.50 -3.85 -20.12
CA ASP A 130 17.28 -2.55 -19.47
C ASP A 130 16.71 -1.50 -20.44
N GLU A 131 17.16 -1.50 -21.68
CA GLU A 131 16.66 -0.59 -22.72
C GLU A 131 15.19 -0.87 -23.07
N ILE A 132 14.83 -2.14 -23.28
CA ILE A 132 13.46 -2.55 -23.58
C ILE A 132 12.54 -2.23 -22.41
N ALA A 133 12.98 -2.50 -21.18
CA ALA A 133 12.23 -2.20 -19.96
C ALA A 133 11.98 -0.69 -19.81
N LYS A 134 13.02 0.14 -19.99
CA LYS A 134 12.88 1.60 -19.95
C LYS A 134 11.94 2.12 -21.03
N ASN A 135 12.07 1.64 -22.26
CA ASN A 135 11.20 2.05 -23.37
C ASN A 135 9.74 1.68 -23.10
N TRP A 136 9.50 0.49 -22.53
CA TRP A 136 8.17 0.08 -22.10
C TRP A 136 7.61 1.01 -21.01
N LEU A 137 8.41 1.38 -20.01
CA LEU A 137 8.00 2.30 -18.95
C LEU A 137 7.64 3.70 -19.51
N VAL A 138 8.41 4.20 -20.48
CA VAL A 138 8.07 5.45 -21.19
C VAL A 138 6.74 5.33 -21.91
N SER A 139 6.50 4.23 -22.61
CA SER A 139 5.22 3.99 -23.31
C SER A 139 4.01 3.95 -22.36
N PHE A 140 4.23 3.59 -21.10
CA PHE A 140 3.23 3.57 -20.03
C PHE A 140 3.05 4.90 -19.28
N GLY A 141 3.77 5.95 -19.70
CA GLY A 141 3.63 7.31 -19.20
C GLY A 141 4.71 7.76 -18.20
N LEU A 142 5.74 6.96 -17.92
CA LEU A 142 6.85 7.40 -17.07
C LEU A 142 7.75 8.41 -17.80
N PRO A 143 8.11 9.55 -17.18
CA PRO A 143 9.13 10.44 -17.72
C PRO A 143 10.48 9.71 -17.86
N THR A 144 11.19 9.96 -18.96
CA THR A 144 12.51 9.36 -19.25
C THR A 144 13.54 9.57 -18.14
N THR A 145 13.45 10.68 -17.40
CA THR A 145 14.34 10.97 -16.26
C THR A 145 14.13 10.04 -15.07
N ARG A 146 12.97 9.38 -14.97
CA ARG A 146 12.60 8.48 -13.86
C ARG A 146 12.66 7.00 -14.22
N THR A 147 12.85 6.65 -15.49
CA THR A 147 12.78 5.25 -15.93
C THR A 147 13.92 4.39 -15.37
N GLN A 148 15.11 4.97 -15.16
CA GLN A 148 16.23 4.24 -14.56
C GLN A 148 15.91 3.85 -13.11
N GLU A 149 15.46 4.80 -12.30
CA GLU A 149 15.08 4.56 -10.90
C GLU A 149 13.91 3.57 -10.82
N ALA A 150 12.89 3.75 -11.64
CA ALA A 150 11.76 2.83 -11.72
C ALA A 150 12.18 1.41 -12.14
N LEU A 151 13.12 1.27 -13.08
CA LEU A 151 13.67 -0.03 -13.45
C LEU A 151 14.41 -0.68 -12.29
N ASN A 152 15.18 0.09 -11.52
CA ASN A 152 15.88 -0.44 -10.35
C ASN A 152 14.88 -0.97 -9.31
N ILE A 153 13.83 -0.19 -9.01
CA ILE A 153 12.75 -0.62 -8.11
C ILE A 153 12.08 -1.91 -8.60
N LEU A 154 11.79 -2.02 -9.90
CA LEU A 154 11.22 -3.25 -10.47
C LEU A 154 12.15 -4.46 -10.28
N LYS A 155 13.45 -4.30 -10.49
CA LYS A 155 14.43 -5.38 -10.31
C LYS A 155 14.56 -5.77 -8.84
N GLU A 156 14.72 -4.78 -7.96
CA GLU A 156 14.86 -4.98 -6.52
C GLU A 156 13.62 -5.66 -5.94
N ASN A 157 12.42 -5.20 -6.28
CA ASN A 157 11.17 -5.85 -5.88
C ASN A 157 11.06 -7.29 -6.41
N ALA A 158 11.49 -7.54 -7.64
CA ALA A 158 11.39 -8.86 -8.25
C ALA A 158 12.37 -9.87 -7.65
N VAL A 159 13.53 -9.41 -7.19
CA VAL A 159 14.50 -10.20 -6.43
C VAL A 159 13.98 -10.43 -5.01
N PHE A 160 13.53 -9.37 -4.34
CA PHE A 160 13.05 -9.41 -2.95
C PHE A 160 11.85 -10.36 -2.76
N THR A 161 10.88 -10.30 -3.66
CA THR A 161 9.72 -11.22 -3.66
C THR A 161 10.03 -12.63 -4.19
N GLY A 162 11.23 -12.83 -4.73
CA GLY A 162 11.68 -14.10 -5.28
C GLY A 162 10.94 -14.54 -6.55
N ILE A 163 10.25 -13.63 -7.26
CA ILE A 163 9.61 -13.94 -8.56
C ILE A 163 10.63 -14.04 -9.69
N THR A 164 11.86 -13.55 -9.49
CA THR A 164 12.94 -13.66 -10.47
C THR A 164 13.85 -14.84 -10.15
N HIS A 165 14.04 -15.74 -11.12
CA HIS A 165 15.00 -16.84 -11.02
C HIS A 165 16.08 -16.70 -12.09
N VAL A 166 17.35 -16.75 -11.69
CA VAL A 166 18.49 -16.67 -12.61
C VAL A 166 18.87 -18.08 -13.05
N ASN A 167 18.92 -18.32 -14.36
CA ASN A 167 19.43 -19.54 -14.96
C ASN A 167 20.50 -19.21 -16.03
N LYS A 168 21.06 -20.24 -16.70
CA LYS A 168 22.09 -20.06 -17.74
C LYS A 168 21.64 -19.17 -18.91
N ALA A 169 20.35 -19.06 -19.18
CA ALA A 169 19.78 -18.25 -20.25
C ALA A 169 19.41 -16.81 -19.81
N GLY A 170 19.41 -16.52 -18.50
CA GLY A 170 19.15 -15.20 -17.92
C GLY A 170 18.19 -15.22 -16.74
N ALA A 171 17.70 -14.05 -16.36
CA ALA A 171 16.69 -13.88 -15.31
C ALA A 171 15.28 -14.10 -15.88
N PHE A 172 14.48 -14.98 -15.27
CA PHE A 172 13.11 -15.30 -15.67
C PHE A 172 12.13 -14.88 -14.59
N VAL A 173 11.01 -14.29 -14.99
CA VAL A 173 9.94 -13.88 -14.07
C VAL A 173 8.89 -14.97 -13.97
N THR A 174 8.55 -15.38 -12.76
CA THR A 174 7.49 -16.33 -12.45
C THR A 174 6.63 -15.75 -11.34
N LEU A 175 5.43 -15.29 -11.71
CA LEU A 175 4.38 -15.01 -10.72
C LEU A 175 3.84 -16.37 -10.28
N GLY A 176 3.91 -16.68 -8.99
CA GLY A 176 3.34 -17.91 -8.44
C GLY A 176 1.83 -18.02 -8.71
N ASN A 177 1.18 -19.08 -8.23
CA ASN A 177 -0.28 -19.24 -8.30
C ASN A 177 -1.02 -18.25 -7.37
N THR A 178 -0.55 -17.01 -7.23
CA THR A 178 -1.24 -15.97 -6.46
C THR A 178 -2.59 -15.71 -7.11
N VAL A 179 -3.62 -16.26 -6.50
CA VAL A 179 -5.02 -15.99 -6.82
C VAL A 179 -5.22 -14.51 -6.56
N ILE A 180 -5.16 -13.69 -7.62
CA ILE A 180 -5.70 -12.33 -7.56
C ILE A 180 -7.18 -12.53 -7.27
N LYS A 181 -7.61 -12.43 -6.01
CA LYS A 181 -9.03 -12.29 -5.68
C LYS A 181 -9.48 -11.01 -6.38
N SER A 182 -10.12 -11.16 -7.53
CA SER A 182 -10.79 -10.06 -8.21
C SER A 182 -11.75 -9.45 -7.20
N VAL A 183 -11.54 -8.17 -6.86
CA VAL A 183 -12.47 -7.41 -6.04
C VAL A 183 -13.78 -7.32 -6.82
N ASN A 184 -14.69 -8.26 -6.55
CA ASN A 184 -16.07 -8.15 -6.99
C ASN A 184 -16.72 -7.07 -6.16
N LYS A 185 -17.21 -6.04 -6.85
CA LYS A 185 -17.92 -4.90 -6.29
C LYS A 185 -19.32 -5.36 -5.89
N SER A 186 -19.45 -6.07 -4.78
CA SER A 186 -20.74 -6.44 -4.17
C SER A 186 -20.56 -7.08 -2.79
N ASP A 187 -19.93 -6.37 -1.85
CA ASP A 187 -20.07 -6.69 -0.43
C ASP A 187 -20.76 -5.49 0.24
N GLU A 188 -22.09 -5.53 0.25
CA GLU A 188 -22.88 -4.80 1.22
C GLU A 188 -22.46 -5.29 2.61
N ILE A 189 -21.98 -4.35 3.43
CA ILE A 189 -21.60 -4.59 4.81
C ILE A 189 -22.87 -4.98 5.58
N SER A 190 -23.03 -6.28 5.82
CA SER A 190 -23.99 -6.79 6.79
C SER A 190 -23.44 -6.52 8.19
N ILE A 191 -24.02 -5.55 8.88
CA ILE A 191 -23.71 -5.27 10.30
C ILE A 191 -24.29 -6.43 11.13
N PRO A 192 -23.50 -7.13 11.97
CA PRO A 192 -24.06 -8.13 12.87
C PRO A 192 -24.90 -7.47 13.97
N GLU A 193 -26.16 -7.90 14.04
CA GLU A 193 -27.28 -7.36 14.82
C GLU A 193 -27.18 -7.66 16.34
N ARG A 194 -26.01 -7.48 16.96
CA ARG A 194 -25.82 -7.89 18.36
C ARG A 194 -24.99 -6.92 19.21
N PHE A 195 -25.50 -5.71 19.38
CA PHE A 195 -25.15 -4.83 20.50
C PHE A 195 -26.34 -3.97 20.96
N GLU A 196 -27.52 -4.57 21.10
CA GLU A 196 -28.62 -4.00 21.89
C GLU A 196 -28.91 -4.94 23.05
N SER A 197 -28.22 -4.71 24.17
CA SER A 197 -28.66 -5.09 25.53
C SER A 197 -27.54 -4.81 26.53
N ALA A 198 -27.29 -3.52 26.82
CA ALA A 198 -26.86 -3.07 28.16
C ALA A 198 -26.56 -1.56 28.17
N VAL A 199 -27.57 -0.69 28.04
CA VAL A 199 -27.68 0.54 28.87
C VAL A 199 -29.16 0.96 28.89
N PHE A 200 -30.01 0.25 29.63
CA PHE A 200 -31.33 0.80 29.98
C PHE A 200 -31.24 1.56 31.30
N PHE A 201 -31.41 2.86 31.16
CA PHE A 201 -31.75 3.87 32.14
C PHE A 201 -32.63 3.31 33.29
N SER A 202 -32.14 3.35 34.53
CA SER A 202 -32.95 3.18 35.74
C SER A 202 -32.97 4.51 36.49
N SER A 203 -33.98 5.33 36.22
CA SER A 203 -34.37 6.46 37.07
C SER A 203 -35.49 6.00 38.02
N PRO A 204 -35.47 6.37 39.31
CA PRO A 204 -36.43 5.89 40.29
C PRO A 204 -37.80 6.57 40.16
N LYS A 205 -38.87 5.79 40.31
CA LYS A 205 -40.24 6.28 40.52
C LYS A 205 -40.41 6.58 42.01
N GLU A 206 -40.68 7.83 42.36
CA GLU A 206 -41.26 8.19 43.66
C GLU A 206 -42.70 8.65 43.42
N ASN A 207 -43.64 7.92 44.03
CA ASN A 207 -45.07 8.05 43.84
C ASN A 207 -45.65 9.04 44.87
N SER A 208 -46.56 9.87 44.40
CA SER A 208 -47.28 10.92 45.12
C SER A 208 -48.22 10.38 46.20
N LEU A 209 -48.25 11.03 47.37
CA LEU A 209 -49.43 11.11 48.24
C LEU A 209 -49.46 12.44 49.01
N ILE A 210 -50.36 13.34 48.59
CA ILE A 210 -50.94 14.40 49.41
C ILE A 210 -52.19 13.81 50.08
N PRO A 211 -52.53 14.21 51.31
CA PRO A 211 -53.91 14.63 51.53
C PRO A 211 -54.01 15.97 52.25
N GLN A 212 -55.10 16.68 51.93
CA GLN A 212 -55.55 17.92 52.55
C GLN A 212 -56.03 17.70 53.98
N ALA A 213 -55.72 18.67 54.86
CA ALA A 213 -56.59 19.24 55.89
C ALA A 213 -55.95 20.53 56.42
#